data_AF-G1T7R9-F1
#
_entry.id   AF-G1T7R9-F1
#
_cell.length_a   1.000
_cell.length_b   1.000
_cell.length_c   1.000
_cell.angle_alpha   90.00
_cell.angle_beta   90.00
_cell.angle_gamma   90.00
#
_symmetry.space_group_name_H-M   'P 1'
#
loop_
_entity.id
_entity.type
_entity.pdbx_description
1 polymer ?
#
loop_
_entity_poly.entity_id
_entity_poly.type
_entity_poly.pdbx_seq_one_letter_code
_entity_poly.pdbx_strand_id
1 'polypeptide(L)'
;MKGKTFPGEVTVNVANTPDFEDKNSAAYQNLHATVTEFFQDVFTNADYGQTVILKVSTSPSLSARSEVRAGNDAVHVKVINIFSQNSSANASTVSNAIEAAIANSDIIATYSGQDLCDYYGCVKQNDQDDCSDGLSCVCKDGLGRPNPLVGFCLAKCPDDCNAENNKQCLMTQEDQSPSCTCLPGYKDDGRGSCEKCAFGYSGVGCKDPFQLVLTIVGTIAAVLILSLVVAVICCTRSKNKRKNIEEQNLIDNDFQSLKLQQTGFINMGADGSLFPKARTGPPRSVQPQNPYANQRGLPFPDY
;
A
#
# COMPACT_ATOMS: atom_id res chain seq x y z
N MET A 1 -0.52 -7.58 28.83
CA MET A 1 -0.41 -8.25 30.15
C MET A 1 1.05 -8.63 30.35
N LYS A 2 1.63 -8.39 31.54
CA LYS A 2 2.97 -8.88 31.87
C LYS A 2 2.82 -10.30 32.43
N GLY A 3 3.63 -11.23 31.94
CA GLY A 3 3.61 -12.63 32.34
C GLY A 3 5.02 -13.20 32.37
N LYS A 4 5.23 -14.29 33.12
CA LYS A 4 6.49 -15.03 33.09
C LYS A 4 6.50 -15.94 31.87
N THR A 5 7.61 -15.99 31.15
CA THR A 5 7.69 -16.73 29.91
C THR A 5 8.77 -17.79 29.94
N PHE A 6 8.47 -18.96 29.39
CA PHE A 6 9.38 -20.10 29.30
C PHE A 6 9.47 -20.54 27.83
N PRO A 7 10.47 -20.03 27.09
CA PRO A 7 10.72 -20.44 25.72
C PRO A 7 11.31 -21.85 25.67
N GLY A 8 11.04 -22.57 24.60
CA GLY A 8 11.59 -23.90 24.37
C GLY A 8 11.25 -24.45 23.00
N GLU A 9 11.72 -25.65 22.73
CA GLU A 9 11.51 -26.35 21.47
C GLU A 9 11.01 -27.77 21.75
N VAL A 10 9.93 -28.16 21.06
CA VAL A 10 9.39 -29.52 21.09
C VAL A 10 9.59 -30.20 19.74
N THR A 11 9.83 -31.50 19.77
CA THR A 11 9.81 -32.35 18.57
C THR A 11 8.48 -33.06 18.50
N VAL A 12 7.75 -32.85 17.40
CA VAL A 12 6.44 -33.47 17.16
C VAL A 12 6.59 -34.57 16.11
N ASN A 13 6.06 -35.75 16.43
CA ASN A 13 5.97 -36.87 15.51
C ASN A 13 4.78 -36.64 14.56
N VAL A 14 5.05 -36.53 13.26
CA VAL A 14 4.00 -36.45 12.25
C VAL A 14 4.16 -37.57 11.23
N ALA A 15 3.04 -38.13 10.78
CA ALA A 15 3.02 -39.24 9.82
C ALA A 15 3.40 -38.80 8.39
N ASN A 16 3.30 -37.51 8.09
CA ASN A 16 3.74 -36.87 6.85
C ASN A 16 4.22 -35.46 7.21
N THR A 17 5.21 -34.90 6.50
CA THR A 17 5.52 -33.44 6.57
C THR A 17 4.71 -32.69 5.53
N PRO A 18 3.52 -32.18 5.87
CA PRO A 18 2.90 -31.15 5.06
C PRO A 18 3.76 -29.88 5.08
N ASP A 19 3.54 -29.02 4.11
CA ASP A 19 4.08 -27.67 4.11
C ASP A 19 3.42 -26.88 5.26
N PHE A 20 4.20 -26.51 6.27
CA PHE A 20 3.76 -25.75 7.44
C PHE A 20 3.96 -24.24 7.28
N GLU A 21 4.41 -23.77 6.11
CA GLU A 21 4.58 -22.33 5.83
C GLU A 21 3.25 -21.58 5.83
N ASP A 22 2.18 -22.21 5.33
CA ASP A 22 0.83 -21.62 5.37
C ASP A 22 0.13 -21.89 6.71
N LYS A 23 0.06 -20.84 7.54
CA LYS A 23 -0.66 -20.85 8.83
C LYS A 23 -2.17 -21.11 8.70
N ASN A 24 -2.75 -20.93 7.52
CA ASN A 24 -4.16 -21.23 7.26
C ASN A 24 -4.39 -22.65 6.76
N SER A 25 -3.33 -23.41 6.49
CA SER A 25 -3.45 -24.80 6.09
C SER A 25 -4.06 -25.65 7.20
N ALA A 26 -4.83 -26.66 6.83
CA ALA A 26 -5.36 -27.63 7.79
C ALA A 26 -4.24 -28.36 8.55
N ALA A 27 -3.10 -28.57 7.89
CA ALA A 27 -1.89 -29.14 8.48
C ALA A 27 -1.35 -28.31 9.63
N TYR A 28 -1.11 -27.01 9.40
CA TYR A 28 -0.63 -26.11 10.45
C TYR A 28 -1.65 -25.96 11.58
N GLN A 29 -2.94 -25.84 11.26
CA GLN A 29 -3.99 -25.72 12.27
C GLN A 29 -4.08 -26.96 13.16
N ASN A 30 -3.98 -28.16 12.59
CA ASN A 30 -3.95 -29.40 13.36
C ASN A 30 -2.70 -29.46 14.24
N LEU A 31 -1.51 -29.17 13.70
CA LEU A 31 -0.27 -29.10 14.49
C LEU A 31 -0.40 -28.10 15.63
N HIS A 32 -0.93 -26.91 15.34
CA HIS A 32 -1.14 -25.86 16.33
C HIS A 32 -2.06 -26.36 17.44
N ALA A 33 -3.23 -26.92 17.10
CA ALA A 33 -4.17 -27.46 18.07
C ALA A 33 -3.49 -28.53 18.95
N THR A 34 -2.84 -29.52 18.34
CA THR A 34 -2.13 -30.60 19.03
C THR A 34 -1.08 -30.07 20.02
N VAL A 35 -0.23 -29.12 19.60
CA VAL A 35 0.80 -28.55 20.48
C VAL A 35 0.16 -27.73 21.61
N THR A 36 -0.85 -26.92 21.31
CA THR A 36 -1.49 -26.08 22.34
C THR A 36 -2.30 -26.89 23.34
N GLU A 37 -3.01 -27.93 22.90
CA GLU A 37 -3.77 -28.84 23.76
C GLU A 37 -2.84 -29.62 24.68
N PHE A 38 -1.72 -30.13 24.15
CA PHE A 38 -0.70 -30.78 24.97
C PHE A 38 -0.27 -29.88 26.14
N PHE A 39 0.16 -28.64 25.88
CA PHE A 39 0.62 -27.76 26.97
C PHE A 39 -0.51 -27.35 27.92
N GLN A 40 -1.74 -27.23 27.42
CA GLN A 40 -2.91 -26.98 28.26
C GLN A 40 -3.19 -28.15 29.22
N ASP A 41 -3.00 -29.38 28.77
CA ASP A 41 -3.14 -30.59 29.58
C ASP A 41 -1.98 -30.74 30.59
N VAL A 42 -0.76 -30.35 30.22
CA VAL A 42 0.38 -30.33 31.15
C VAL A 42 0.14 -29.34 32.31
N PHE A 43 -0.48 -28.20 32.03
CA PHE A 43 -0.55 -27.07 32.97
C PHE A 43 -1.97 -26.74 33.47
N THR A 44 -2.92 -27.67 33.42
CA THR A 44 -4.36 -27.45 33.66
C THR A 44 -4.72 -26.80 35.01
N ASN A 45 -3.82 -26.84 36.00
CA ASN A 45 -4.03 -26.27 37.35
C ASN A 45 -2.96 -25.22 37.75
N ALA A 46 -2.12 -24.78 36.81
CA ALA A 46 -1.11 -23.76 37.07
C ALA A 46 -1.66 -22.37 36.74
N ASP A 47 -0.95 -21.31 37.12
CA ASP A 47 -1.20 -19.95 36.61
C ASP A 47 -0.86 -19.80 35.11
N TYR A 48 -0.98 -20.87 34.33
CA TYR A 48 -0.73 -20.93 32.92
C TYR A 48 -1.76 -20.09 32.18
N GLY A 49 -1.26 -19.26 31.26
CA GLY A 49 -2.07 -18.43 30.39
C GLY A 49 -2.27 -19.09 29.03
N GLN A 50 -1.16 -19.27 28.30
CA GLN A 50 -1.20 -19.79 26.93
C GLN A 50 0.17 -20.26 26.44
N THR A 51 0.16 -21.01 25.35
CA THR A 51 1.35 -21.32 24.55
C THR A 51 1.26 -20.60 23.23
N VAL A 52 2.36 -19.99 22.80
CA VAL A 52 2.46 -19.37 21.47
C VAL A 52 3.53 -20.09 20.66
N ILE A 53 3.17 -20.53 19.45
CA ILE A 53 4.10 -21.11 18.49
C ILE A 53 4.85 -19.98 17.78
N LEU A 54 6.18 -20.00 17.88
CA LEU A 54 7.06 -18.97 17.32
C LEU A 54 7.53 -19.33 15.91
N LYS A 55 7.99 -20.56 15.73
CA LYS A 55 8.50 -21.08 14.45
C LYS A 55 8.27 -22.57 14.38
N VAL A 56 7.86 -23.03 13.20
CA VAL A 56 7.82 -24.45 12.84
C VAL A 56 8.94 -24.68 11.85
N SER A 57 9.67 -25.78 11.99
CA SER A 57 10.75 -26.15 11.07
C SER A 57 10.72 -27.65 10.86
N THR A 58 10.79 -28.07 9.61
CA THR A 58 10.95 -29.48 9.26
C THR A 58 12.44 -29.78 9.13
N SER A 59 12.88 -30.92 9.66
CA SER A 59 14.21 -31.41 9.28
C SER A 59 14.23 -31.60 7.75
N PRO A 60 15.28 -31.18 7.02
CA PRO A 60 15.35 -31.41 5.59
C PRO A 60 15.36 -32.92 5.37
N SER A 61 14.31 -33.42 4.72
CA SER A 61 14.24 -34.80 4.29
C SER A 61 15.46 -35.08 3.42
N LEU A 62 16.29 -36.02 3.88
CA LEU A 62 17.44 -36.48 3.11
C LEU A 62 16.94 -36.99 1.76
N SER A 63 17.24 -36.22 0.72
CA SER A 63 17.26 -36.60 -0.69
C SER A 63 15.91 -36.83 -1.39
N ALA A 64 15.67 -35.99 -2.40
CA ALA A 64 14.72 -36.22 -3.49
C ALA A 64 15.11 -37.40 -4.42
N ARG A 65 15.75 -38.48 -3.93
CA ARG A 65 16.12 -39.60 -4.82
C ARG A 65 16.38 -40.98 -4.21
N SER A 66 16.11 -41.25 -2.94
CA SER A 66 16.30 -42.62 -2.43
C SER A 66 15.25 -43.03 -1.41
N GLU A 67 14.39 -43.94 -1.89
CA GLU A 67 13.71 -44.99 -1.15
C GLU A 67 12.86 -44.60 0.08
N VAL A 68 11.55 -44.77 -0.13
CA VAL A 68 10.51 -44.96 0.89
C VAL A 68 11.04 -45.87 2.02
N ARG A 69 11.46 -45.25 3.11
CA ARG A 69 11.35 -45.84 4.45
C ARG A 69 10.36 -44.98 5.19
N ALA A 70 9.29 -45.60 5.68
CA ALA A 70 8.33 -45.00 6.59
C ALA A 70 9.07 -44.63 7.90
N GLY A 71 9.72 -43.47 7.90
CA GLY A 71 10.27 -42.84 9.09
C GLY A 71 9.41 -41.63 9.39
N ASN A 72 8.86 -41.54 10.60
CA ASN A 72 8.21 -40.34 11.07
C ASN A 72 9.18 -39.17 10.89
N ASP A 73 8.82 -38.23 10.04
CA ASP A 73 9.60 -37.01 9.92
C ASP A 73 9.40 -36.17 11.19
N ALA A 74 10.51 -35.71 11.75
CA ALA A 74 10.50 -34.91 12.97
C ALA A 74 10.24 -33.43 12.63
N VAL A 75 9.17 -32.88 13.21
CA VAL A 75 8.86 -31.45 13.12
C VAL A 75 9.32 -30.75 14.40
N HIS A 76 10.16 -29.74 14.23
CA HIS A 76 10.68 -28.91 15.31
C HIS A 76 9.79 -27.70 15.49
N VAL A 77 9.23 -27.53 16.68
CA VAL A 77 8.32 -26.41 17.00
C VAL A 77 8.90 -25.60 18.14
N LYS A 78 9.30 -24.37 17.84
CA LYS A 78 9.69 -23.39 18.85
C LYS A 78 8.44 -22.78 19.46
N VAL A 79 8.34 -22.84 20.77
CA VAL A 79 7.18 -22.40 21.55
C VAL A 79 7.60 -21.47 22.67
N ILE A 80 6.65 -20.68 23.14
CA ILE A 80 6.77 -19.93 24.39
C ILE A 80 5.54 -20.18 25.25
N ASN A 81 5.78 -20.71 26.45
CA ASN A 81 4.75 -20.90 27.45
C ASN A 81 4.66 -19.64 28.32
N ILE A 82 3.47 -19.08 28.48
CA ILE A 82 3.22 -17.84 29.20
C ILE A 82 2.41 -18.15 30.45
N PHE A 83 2.92 -17.76 31.60
CA PHE A 83 2.29 -17.87 32.91
C PHE A 83 2.02 -16.48 33.49
N SER A 84 1.11 -16.41 34.47
CA SER A 84 0.87 -15.20 35.24
C SER A 84 2.16 -14.67 35.88
N GLN A 85 2.27 -13.35 36.00
CA GLN A 85 3.43 -12.69 36.60
C GLN A 85 3.71 -13.16 38.05
N ASN A 86 2.66 -13.47 38.80
CA ASN A 86 2.75 -13.90 40.20
C ASN A 86 2.92 -15.41 40.36
N SER A 87 3.06 -16.16 39.25
CA SER A 87 3.20 -17.60 39.32
C SER A 87 4.49 -18.02 40.03
N SER A 88 4.41 -19.12 40.77
CA SER A 88 5.57 -19.79 41.37
C SER A 88 6.37 -20.62 40.35
N ALA A 89 5.91 -20.71 39.10
CA ALA A 89 6.59 -21.41 38.03
C ALA A 89 8.01 -20.86 37.79
N ASN A 90 8.95 -21.78 37.59
CA ASN A 90 10.32 -21.53 37.19
C ASN A 90 10.76 -22.54 36.10
N ALA A 91 11.90 -22.29 35.46
CA ALA A 91 12.37 -23.10 34.33
C ALA A 91 12.42 -24.59 34.66
N SER A 92 12.95 -24.98 35.83
CA SER A 92 13.06 -26.39 36.23
C SER A 92 11.69 -27.05 36.44
N THR A 93 10.76 -26.37 37.11
CA THR A 93 9.41 -26.90 37.35
C THR A 93 8.63 -27.07 36.06
N VAL A 94 8.79 -26.15 35.10
CA VAL A 94 8.14 -26.19 33.79
C VAL A 94 8.72 -27.33 32.96
N SER A 95 10.06 -27.42 32.85
CA SER A 95 10.71 -28.50 32.10
C SER A 95 10.36 -29.88 32.64
N ASN A 96 10.41 -30.07 33.96
CA ASN A 96 10.10 -31.36 34.59
C ASN A 96 8.64 -31.78 34.35
N ALA A 97 7.69 -30.83 34.38
CA ALA A 97 6.29 -31.12 34.11
C ALA A 97 6.07 -31.56 32.65
N ILE A 98 6.75 -30.90 31.70
CA ILE A 98 6.69 -31.24 30.28
C ILE A 98 7.32 -32.62 30.03
N GLU A 99 8.51 -32.87 30.58
CA GLU A 99 9.20 -34.17 30.44
C GLU A 99 8.37 -35.33 31.01
N ALA A 100 7.70 -35.11 32.15
CA ALA A 100 6.80 -36.10 32.73
C ALA A 100 5.57 -36.37 31.85
N ALA A 101 5.04 -35.36 31.16
CA ALA A 101 3.94 -35.51 30.23
C ALA A 101 4.36 -36.19 28.93
N ILE A 102 5.56 -35.88 28.42
CA ILE A 102 6.15 -36.53 27.23
C ILE A 102 6.33 -38.03 27.45
N ALA A 103 6.70 -38.47 28.66
CA ALA A 103 6.82 -39.89 28.98
C ALA A 103 5.50 -40.68 28.76
N ASN A 104 4.36 -39.99 28.68
CA ASN A 104 3.04 -40.56 28.43
C ASN A 104 2.43 -40.12 27.09
N SER A 105 3.19 -39.43 26.23
CA SER A 105 2.72 -38.91 24.94
C SER A 105 3.40 -39.62 23.78
N ASP A 106 2.61 -40.10 22.83
CA ASP A 106 3.13 -40.65 21.57
C ASP A 106 3.37 -39.56 20.50
N ILE A 107 2.85 -38.35 20.75
CA ILE A 107 2.78 -37.25 19.78
C ILE A 107 3.98 -36.33 19.89
N ILE A 108 4.34 -35.91 21.12
CA ILE A 108 5.52 -35.10 21.37
C ILE A 108 6.64 -36.02 21.84
N ALA A 109 7.72 -36.08 21.06
CA ALA A 109 8.84 -36.98 21.30
C ALA A 109 9.82 -36.42 22.33
N THR A 110 10.15 -35.13 22.24
CA THR A 110 11.16 -34.49 23.09
C THR A 110 10.84 -33.03 23.34
N TYR A 111 11.39 -32.50 24.43
CA TYR A 111 11.37 -31.08 24.77
C TYR A 111 12.78 -30.63 25.15
N SER A 112 13.12 -29.40 24.78
CA SER A 112 14.30 -28.71 25.26
C SER A 112 13.93 -27.28 25.66
N GLY A 113 14.24 -26.92 26.90
CA GLY A 113 14.06 -25.55 27.38
C GLY A 113 15.12 -24.63 26.78
N GLN A 114 14.71 -23.42 26.40
CA GLN A 114 15.62 -22.38 25.92
C GLN A 114 15.91 -21.38 27.04
N ASP A 115 17.18 -20.93 27.17
CA ASP A 115 17.52 -19.86 28.10
C ASP A 115 16.80 -18.56 27.72
N LEU A 116 16.33 -17.82 28.72
CA LEU A 116 15.52 -16.63 28.52
C LEU A 116 16.32 -15.48 27.90
N CYS A 117 17.60 -15.34 28.26
CA CYS A 117 18.47 -14.33 27.65
C CYS A 117 18.78 -14.68 26.20
N ASP A 118 19.01 -15.97 25.92
CA ASP A 118 19.20 -16.45 24.54
C ASP A 118 17.97 -16.18 23.68
N TYR A 119 16.77 -16.38 24.23
CA TYR A 119 15.51 -16.04 23.57
C TYR A 119 15.39 -14.54 23.23
N TYR A 120 15.84 -13.67 24.12
CA TYR A 120 15.89 -12.22 23.88
C TYR A 120 17.09 -11.77 23.04
N GLY A 121 18.02 -12.66 22.69
CA GLY A 121 19.24 -12.31 21.94
C GLY A 121 20.29 -11.56 22.77
N CYS A 122 20.30 -11.75 24.09
CA CYS A 122 21.16 -11.01 25.01
C CYS A 122 22.02 -11.92 25.90
N VAL A 123 22.95 -11.32 26.63
CA VAL A 123 23.79 -11.94 27.65
C VAL A 123 23.54 -11.28 28.99
N LYS A 124 23.63 -12.07 30.06
CA LYS A 124 23.54 -11.58 31.45
C LYS A 124 24.71 -10.66 31.71
N GLN A 125 24.45 -9.48 32.28
CA GLN A 125 25.52 -8.56 32.67
C GLN A 125 26.04 -8.91 34.06
N ASN A 126 25.14 -9.32 34.96
CA ASN A 126 25.45 -9.80 36.30
C ASN A 126 24.58 -11.01 36.67
N ASP A 127 24.93 -11.71 37.75
CA ASP A 127 24.13 -12.84 38.29
C ASP A 127 22.71 -12.45 38.74
N GLN A 128 22.43 -11.15 38.81
CA GLN A 128 21.13 -10.59 39.16
C GLN A 128 20.22 -10.36 37.94
N ASP A 129 20.77 -10.47 36.72
CA ASP A 129 19.99 -10.38 35.48
C ASP A 129 19.41 -11.75 35.13
N ASP A 130 18.13 -11.93 35.44
CA ASP A 130 17.37 -13.13 35.09
C ASP A 130 16.77 -13.05 33.66
N CYS A 131 17.01 -11.94 32.95
CA CYS A 131 16.40 -11.63 31.66
C CYS A 131 14.87 -11.69 31.66
N SER A 132 14.21 -11.50 32.80
CA SER A 132 12.75 -11.63 32.95
C SER A 132 11.94 -10.80 31.95
N ASP A 133 12.44 -9.62 31.57
CA ASP A 133 11.79 -8.73 30.59
C ASP A 133 12.66 -8.42 29.37
N GLY A 134 13.86 -9.02 29.29
CA GLY A 134 14.85 -8.76 28.24
C GLY A 134 15.41 -7.33 28.21
N LEU A 135 15.03 -6.43 29.12
CA LEU A 135 15.48 -5.03 29.15
C LEU A 135 16.74 -4.84 29.98
N SER A 136 16.91 -5.65 31.03
CA SER A 136 18.06 -5.61 31.95
C SER A 136 19.34 -6.17 31.35
N CYS A 137 19.26 -7.08 30.38
CA CYS A 137 20.43 -7.73 29.79
C CYS A 137 21.16 -6.87 28.74
N VAL A 138 22.37 -7.27 28.35
CA VAL A 138 23.14 -6.61 27.28
C VAL A 138 23.02 -7.41 25.99
N CYS A 139 22.74 -6.76 24.86
CA CYS A 139 22.64 -7.44 23.57
C CYS A 139 23.97 -8.11 23.19
N LYS A 140 23.89 -9.30 22.56
CA LYS A 140 25.07 -9.96 21.99
C LYS A 140 25.70 -9.08 20.90
N ASP A 141 26.97 -9.32 20.61
CA ASP A 141 27.69 -8.60 19.56
C ASP A 141 26.95 -8.67 18.22
N GLY A 142 26.85 -7.52 17.53
CA GLY A 142 26.11 -7.39 16.26
C GLY A 142 24.60 -7.19 16.41
N LEU A 143 24.04 -7.36 17.61
CA LEU A 143 22.63 -7.10 17.90
C LEU A 143 22.46 -5.74 18.61
N GLY A 144 21.27 -5.17 18.50
CA GLY A 144 20.86 -3.94 19.17
C GLY A 144 19.36 -3.92 19.40
N ARG A 145 18.93 -3.12 20.39
CA ARG A 145 17.50 -2.87 20.60
C ARG A 145 17.01 -1.84 19.59
N PRO A 146 15.95 -2.13 18.82
CA PRO A 146 15.33 -1.14 17.94
C PRO A 146 14.76 0.06 18.71
N ASN A 147 14.30 -0.18 19.94
CA ASN A 147 13.72 0.82 20.83
C ASN A 147 14.08 0.45 22.28
N PRO A 148 14.43 1.43 23.15
CA PRO A 148 14.67 1.20 24.58
C PRO A 148 13.57 0.45 25.35
N LEU A 149 12.33 0.46 24.85
CA LEU A 149 11.19 -0.23 25.47
C LEU A 149 11.00 -1.68 24.98
N VAL A 150 11.81 -2.13 24.02
CA VAL A 150 11.74 -3.48 23.45
C VAL A 150 12.82 -4.35 24.10
N GLY A 151 12.39 -5.43 24.76
CA GLY A 151 13.29 -6.40 25.42
C GLY A 151 14.09 -7.30 24.47
N PHE A 152 13.80 -7.27 23.17
CA PHE A 152 14.51 -8.07 22.17
C PHE A 152 15.69 -7.33 21.55
N CYS A 153 16.82 -8.03 21.50
CA CYS A 153 17.99 -7.64 20.73
C CYS A 153 17.90 -8.25 19.33
N LEU A 154 17.80 -7.39 18.33
CA LEU A 154 17.71 -7.79 16.92
C LEU A 154 18.99 -7.38 16.20
N ALA A 155 19.25 -8.00 15.06
CA ALA A 155 20.41 -7.63 14.25
C ALA A 155 20.33 -6.15 13.86
N LYS A 156 21.46 -5.45 14.01
CA LYS A 156 21.52 -4.05 13.58
C LYS A 156 21.55 -3.99 12.07
N CYS A 157 20.76 -3.08 11.52
CA CYS A 157 20.91 -2.69 10.14
C CYS A 157 22.26 -1.98 9.97
N PRO A 158 22.97 -2.18 8.84
CA PRO A 158 24.16 -1.40 8.52
C PRO A 158 23.88 0.10 8.59
N ASP A 159 24.84 0.91 9.04
CA ASP A 159 24.66 2.36 9.19
C ASP A 159 24.35 3.07 7.86
N ASP A 160 24.84 2.51 6.75
CA ASP A 160 24.57 2.99 5.39
C ASP A 160 23.18 2.57 4.88
N CYS A 161 22.44 1.75 5.63
CA CYS A 161 21.09 1.30 5.30
C CYS A 161 20.01 2.25 5.84
N ASN A 162 19.94 3.46 5.28
CA ASN A 162 19.06 4.50 5.77
C ASN A 162 18.37 5.27 4.62
N ALA A 163 17.44 6.14 4.99
CA ALA A 163 16.67 6.93 4.04
C ALA A 163 17.52 7.94 3.24
N GLU A 164 18.65 8.40 3.79
CA GLU A 164 19.57 9.31 3.09
C GLU A 164 20.24 8.61 1.90
N ASN A 165 20.55 7.33 2.05
CA ASN A 165 21.08 6.48 0.99
C ASN A 165 20.00 5.81 0.12
N ASN A 166 18.73 6.25 0.25
CA ASN A 166 17.56 5.69 -0.41
C ASN A 166 17.37 4.17 -0.15
N LYS A 167 17.76 3.71 1.05
CA LYS A 167 17.65 2.32 1.50
C LYS A 167 16.68 2.22 2.67
N GLN A 168 16.15 1.02 2.87
CA GLN A 168 15.33 0.63 4.02
C GLN A 168 15.77 -0.74 4.51
N CYS A 169 15.71 -0.91 5.82
CA CYS A 169 16.00 -2.18 6.46
C CYS A 169 14.71 -2.97 6.70
N LEU A 170 14.66 -4.19 6.17
CA LEU A 170 13.55 -5.11 6.33
C LEU A 170 14.01 -6.29 7.17
N MET A 171 13.21 -6.67 8.16
CA MET A 171 13.44 -7.91 8.91
C MET A 171 12.69 -9.04 8.23
N THR A 172 13.42 -10.02 7.70
CA THR A 172 12.80 -11.22 7.13
C THR A 172 12.38 -12.15 8.26
N GLN A 173 11.16 -12.69 8.20
CA GLN A 173 10.61 -13.55 9.26
C GLN A 173 11.37 -14.88 9.42
N GLU A 174 12.03 -15.35 8.35
CA GLU A 174 12.66 -16.68 8.33
C GLU A 174 13.94 -16.75 9.17
N ASP A 175 14.76 -15.69 9.18
CA ASP A 175 16.12 -15.73 9.74
C ASP A 175 16.42 -14.66 10.80
N GLN A 176 15.47 -13.77 11.13
CA GLN A 176 15.75 -12.59 11.99
C GLN A 176 16.95 -11.76 11.49
N SER A 177 17.27 -11.87 10.20
CA SER A 177 18.38 -11.20 9.56
C SER A 177 17.89 -9.91 8.89
N PRO A 178 18.59 -8.77 9.08
CA PRO A 178 18.21 -7.51 8.47
C PRO A 178 18.61 -7.53 6.99
N SER A 179 17.63 -7.48 6.11
CA SER A 179 17.83 -7.28 4.68
C SER A 179 17.78 -5.79 4.36
N CYS A 180 18.90 -5.23 3.91
CA CYS A 180 18.96 -3.86 3.44
C CYS A 180 18.54 -3.80 1.96
N THR A 181 17.47 -3.08 1.66
CA THR A 181 16.88 -2.99 0.31
C THR A 181 16.66 -1.54 -0.10
N CYS A 182 16.60 -1.23 -1.39
CA CYS A 182 16.27 0.12 -1.84
C CYS A 182 14.82 0.50 -1.49
N LEU A 183 14.61 1.79 -1.22
CA LEU A 183 13.26 2.36 -1.02
C LEU A 183 12.38 2.15 -2.25
N PRO A 184 11.04 2.14 -2.09
CA PRO A 184 10.12 2.17 -3.21
C PRO A 184 10.42 3.36 -4.15
N GLY A 185 10.44 3.10 -5.47
CA GLY A 185 10.84 4.12 -6.45
C GLY A 185 12.36 4.22 -6.66
N TYR A 186 13.14 3.35 -6.03
CA TYR A 186 14.57 3.18 -6.27
C TYR A 186 14.91 1.71 -6.59
N LYS A 187 16.01 1.51 -7.31
CA LYS A 187 16.59 0.19 -7.62
C LYS A 187 18.09 0.20 -7.40
N ASP A 188 18.65 -0.97 -7.11
CA ASP A 188 20.09 -1.17 -7.01
C ASP A 188 20.74 -0.94 -8.40
N ASP A 189 21.81 -0.16 -8.42
CA ASP A 189 22.62 0.15 -9.60
C ASP A 189 23.62 -0.95 -9.96
N GLY A 190 23.68 -2.04 -9.19
CA GLY A 190 24.64 -3.14 -9.33
C GLY A 190 25.99 -2.86 -8.68
N ARG A 191 26.17 -1.67 -8.08
CA ARG A 191 27.35 -1.26 -7.30
C ARG A 191 26.99 -1.05 -5.83
N GLY A 192 25.76 -1.36 -5.41
CA GLY A 192 25.28 -1.24 -4.04
C GLY A 192 24.71 0.15 -3.69
N SER A 193 24.45 1.00 -4.69
CA SER A 193 23.77 2.29 -4.52
C SER A 193 22.36 2.25 -5.11
N CYS A 194 21.44 3.02 -4.51
CA CYS A 194 20.04 3.03 -4.93
C CYS A 194 19.76 4.24 -5.83
N GLU A 195 19.45 3.98 -7.10
CA GLU A 195 19.09 5.00 -8.09
C GLU A 195 17.58 5.09 -8.30
N LYS A 196 17.08 6.28 -8.62
CA LYS A 196 15.65 6.49 -8.92
C LYS A 196 15.21 5.64 -10.10
N CYS A 197 14.00 5.11 -10.01
CA CYS A 197 13.35 4.44 -11.12
C CYS A 197 13.19 5.37 -12.32
N ALA A 198 13.26 4.78 -13.52
CA ALA A 198 12.91 5.49 -14.74
C ALA A 198 11.43 5.92 -14.70
N PHE A 199 11.13 7.01 -15.42
CA PHE A 199 9.77 7.54 -15.49
C PHE A 199 8.76 6.45 -15.89
N GLY A 200 7.69 6.32 -15.11
CA GLY A 200 6.62 5.34 -15.35
C GLY A 200 6.79 4.00 -14.62
N TYR A 201 7.96 3.74 -14.03
CA TYR A 201 8.21 2.56 -13.20
C TYR A 201 8.28 2.94 -11.73
N SER A 202 7.63 2.15 -10.88
CA SER A 202 7.52 2.37 -9.44
C SER A 202 7.65 1.06 -8.65
N GLY A 203 7.43 1.11 -7.34
CA GLY A 203 7.52 -0.05 -6.47
C GLY A 203 8.95 -0.42 -6.07
N VAL A 204 9.07 -1.53 -5.35
CA VAL A 204 10.37 -2.11 -4.97
C VAL A 204 11.09 -2.66 -6.20
N GLY A 205 12.28 -2.13 -6.49
CA GLY A 205 13.07 -2.55 -7.65
C GLY A 205 12.48 -2.13 -9.01
N CYS A 206 11.62 -1.12 -9.06
CA CYS A 206 11.06 -0.56 -10.30
C CYS A 206 10.27 -1.54 -11.17
N LYS A 207 9.58 -2.51 -10.55
CA LYS A 207 8.82 -3.54 -11.28
C LYS A 207 7.40 -3.11 -11.66
N ASP A 208 6.86 -2.05 -11.05
CA ASP A 208 5.46 -1.66 -11.24
C ASP A 208 5.30 -0.64 -12.38
N PRO A 209 4.68 -1.00 -13.53
CA PRO A 209 4.50 -0.09 -14.66
C PRO A 209 3.25 0.80 -14.51
N PHE A 210 2.60 0.81 -13.35
CA PHE A 210 1.30 1.46 -13.14
C PHE A 210 1.32 2.95 -13.54
N GLN A 211 2.39 3.66 -13.21
CA GLN A 211 2.55 5.07 -13.55
C GLN A 211 2.73 5.29 -15.06
N LEU A 212 3.43 4.39 -15.76
CA LEU A 212 3.54 4.40 -17.22
C LEU A 212 2.18 4.19 -17.88
N VAL A 213 1.42 3.19 -17.42
CA VAL A 213 0.07 2.90 -17.95
C VAL A 213 -0.86 4.09 -17.73
N LEU A 214 -0.88 4.67 -16.53
CA LEU A 214 -1.74 5.80 -16.19
C LEU A 214 -1.44 7.05 -17.04
N THR A 215 -0.15 7.33 -17.30
CA THR A 215 0.25 8.47 -18.15
C THR A 215 -0.14 8.26 -19.62
N ILE A 216 0.04 7.07 -20.17
CA ILE A 216 -0.37 6.75 -21.55
C ILE A 216 -1.90 6.86 -21.70
N VAL A 217 -2.67 6.24 -20.82
CA VAL A 217 -4.13 6.29 -20.88
C VAL A 217 -4.65 7.72 -20.66
N GLY A 218 -4.06 8.45 -19.70
CA GLY A 218 -4.41 9.84 -19.41
C GLY A 218 -4.16 10.79 -20.59
N THR A 219 -3.03 10.65 -21.28
CA THR A 219 -2.72 11.47 -22.47
C THR A 219 -3.66 11.18 -23.63
N ILE A 220 -3.97 9.92 -23.91
CA ILE A 220 -4.93 9.53 -24.97
C ILE A 220 -6.32 10.10 -24.66
N ALA A 221 -6.81 9.93 -23.43
CA ALA A 221 -8.11 10.46 -23.01
C ALA A 221 -8.16 12.00 -23.12
N ALA A 222 -7.10 12.69 -22.71
CA ALA A 222 -7.02 14.14 -22.80
C ALA A 222 -7.09 14.64 -24.27
N VAL A 223 -6.37 13.98 -25.19
CA VAL A 223 -6.41 14.30 -26.62
C VAL A 223 -7.79 14.04 -27.23
N LEU A 224 -8.45 12.95 -26.84
CA LEU A 224 -9.81 12.65 -27.31
C LEU A 224 -10.82 13.70 -26.83
N ILE A 225 -10.75 14.11 -25.56
CA ILE A 225 -11.62 15.16 -25.01
C ILE A 225 -11.36 16.51 -25.71
N LEU A 226 -10.09 16.90 -25.87
CA LEU A 226 -9.71 18.13 -26.59
C LEU A 226 -10.22 18.14 -28.04
N SER A 227 -10.06 17.02 -28.76
CA SER A 227 -10.52 16.93 -30.15
C SER A 227 -12.05 17.01 -30.27
N LEU A 228 -12.80 16.41 -29.35
CA LEU A 228 -14.26 16.55 -29.27
C LEU A 228 -14.69 18.01 -29.02
N VAL A 229 -14.04 18.71 -28.09
CA VAL A 229 -14.34 20.13 -27.80
C VAL A 229 -14.12 21.00 -29.04
N VAL A 230 -12.99 20.82 -29.72
CA VAL A 230 -12.68 21.55 -30.96
C VAL A 230 -13.70 21.22 -32.06
N ALA A 231 -14.06 19.95 -32.23
CA ALA A 231 -15.06 19.53 -33.21
C ALA A 231 -16.43 20.16 -32.93
N VAL A 232 -16.88 20.23 -31.67
CA VAL A 232 -18.14 20.87 -31.28
C VAL A 232 -18.11 22.38 -31.60
N ILE A 233 -17.01 23.07 -31.31
CA ILE A 233 -16.86 24.50 -31.64
C ILE A 233 -16.89 24.73 -33.15
N CYS A 234 -16.21 23.90 -33.93
CA CYS A 234 -16.20 24.00 -35.39
C CYS A 234 -17.58 23.66 -36.00
N CYS A 235 -18.26 22.63 -35.52
CA CYS A 235 -19.59 22.22 -35.99
C CYS A 235 -20.66 23.27 -35.69
N THR A 236 -20.63 23.89 -34.50
CA THR A 236 -21.55 24.98 -34.14
C THR A 236 -21.32 26.24 -34.98
N ARG A 237 -20.04 26.60 -35.26
CA ARG A 237 -19.70 27.72 -36.16
C ARG A 237 -20.03 27.44 -37.63
N SER A 238 -19.89 26.19 -38.09
CA SER A 238 -20.21 25.79 -39.47
C SER A 238 -21.70 25.84 -39.77
N LYS A 239 -22.57 25.47 -38.81
CA LYS A 239 -24.03 25.60 -38.96
C LYS A 239 -24.48 27.05 -39.14
N ASN A 240 -23.79 28.02 -38.53
CA ASN A 240 -24.03 29.46 -38.77
C ASN A 240 -23.52 29.96 -40.13
N LYS A 241 -22.80 29.14 -40.91
CA LYS A 241 -22.34 29.48 -42.27
C LYS A 241 -23.15 28.80 -43.38
N ARG A 242 -24.19 28.02 -43.08
CA ARG A 242 -25.17 27.61 -44.10
C ARG A 242 -26.07 28.80 -44.45
N LYS A 243 -25.51 29.75 -45.19
CA LYS A 243 -26.26 30.77 -45.94
C LYS A 243 -27.02 30.07 -47.06
N ASN A 244 -28.35 30.12 -46.96
CA ASN A 244 -29.27 30.52 -48.03
C ASN A 244 -29.03 29.92 -49.43
N ILE A 245 -29.30 28.62 -49.59
CA ILE A 245 -29.53 28.04 -50.93
C ILE A 245 -30.79 28.64 -51.58
N GLU A 246 -31.74 29.13 -50.78
CA GLU A 246 -32.94 29.83 -51.27
C GLU A 246 -32.64 31.24 -51.81
N GLU A 247 -31.68 32.00 -51.24
CA GLU A 247 -31.33 33.33 -51.77
C GLU A 247 -30.64 33.26 -53.14
N GLN A 248 -29.88 32.19 -53.45
CA GLN A 248 -29.28 32.02 -54.77
C GLN A 248 -30.33 31.67 -55.85
N ASN A 249 -31.36 30.90 -55.51
CA ASN A 249 -32.45 30.57 -56.44
C ASN A 249 -33.43 31.74 -56.68
N LEU A 250 -33.52 32.69 -55.74
CA LEU A 250 -34.31 33.93 -55.89
C LEU A 250 -33.62 34.95 -56.81
N ILE A 251 -32.29 34.99 -56.85
CA ILE A 251 -31.53 35.93 -57.69
C ILE A 251 -31.52 35.50 -59.16
N ASP A 252 -31.43 34.19 -59.46
CA ASP A 252 -31.40 33.70 -60.86
C ASP A 252 -32.74 33.85 -61.60
N ASN A 253 -33.88 33.84 -60.88
CA ASN A 253 -35.20 34.03 -61.50
C ASN A 253 -35.55 35.50 -61.78
N ASP A 254 -34.95 36.46 -61.05
CA ASP A 254 -35.26 37.89 -61.19
C ASP A 254 -34.50 38.57 -62.34
N PHE A 255 -33.42 37.95 -62.84
CA PHE A 255 -32.68 38.45 -64.02
C PHE A 255 -33.29 38.02 -65.36
N GLN A 256 -34.13 36.97 -65.39
CA GLN A 256 -34.83 36.57 -66.61
C GLN A 256 -36.10 37.40 -66.89
N SER A 257 -36.66 38.05 -65.87
CA SER A 257 -37.85 38.91 -65.96
C SER A 257 -37.54 40.36 -66.35
N LEU A 258 -36.29 40.81 -66.23
CA LEU A 258 -35.86 42.18 -66.58
C LEU A 258 -35.23 42.26 -67.99
N LYS A 259 -35.98 41.84 -69.01
CA LYS A 259 -35.68 42.20 -70.40
C LYS A 259 -36.72 43.20 -70.90
N LEU A 260 -36.59 44.46 -70.49
CA LEU A 260 -37.31 45.58 -71.08
C LEU A 260 -36.43 46.85 -71.21
N GLN A 261 -36.07 47.12 -72.46
CA GLN A 261 -36.32 48.40 -73.15
C GLN A 261 -35.55 49.68 -72.72
N GLN A 262 -34.44 49.92 -73.43
CA GLN A 262 -34.10 51.12 -74.22
C GLN A 262 -33.76 52.49 -73.55
N THR A 263 -32.80 53.18 -74.20
CA THR A 263 -32.35 54.60 -74.07
C THR A 263 -31.34 54.86 -72.93
N GLY A 264 -30.27 55.64 -73.03
CA GLY A 264 -29.76 56.62 -74.00
C GLY A 264 -29.13 57.79 -73.20
N PHE A 265 -27.80 57.95 -73.26
CA PHE A 265 -26.96 59.12 -72.89
C PHE A 265 -26.53 59.43 -71.41
N ILE A 266 -25.20 59.26 -71.20
CA ILE A 266 -24.12 60.07 -70.55
C ILE A 266 -24.19 60.52 -69.06
N ASN A 267 -23.10 60.17 -68.36
CA ASN A 267 -22.58 60.57 -67.04
C ASN A 267 -22.64 62.07 -66.71
N MET A 268 -22.76 62.39 -65.40
CA MET A 268 -21.76 63.20 -64.67
C MET A 268 -21.78 62.86 -63.18
N GLY A 269 -20.59 62.57 -62.64
CA GLY A 269 -20.37 62.16 -61.25
C GLY A 269 -20.67 63.28 -60.26
N ALA A 270 -21.49 62.96 -59.27
CA ALA A 270 -21.95 63.87 -58.24
C ALA A 270 -20.96 63.91 -57.06
N ASP A 271 -20.28 65.05 -56.97
CA ASP A 271 -20.26 65.93 -55.81
C ASP A 271 -21.14 65.57 -54.60
N GLY A 272 -20.67 66.04 -53.44
CA GLY A 272 -21.58 66.60 -52.45
C GLY A 272 -21.56 65.90 -51.10
N SER A 273 -20.37 65.84 -50.53
CA SER A 273 -20.14 65.36 -49.18
C SER A 273 -20.79 66.19 -48.07
N LEU A 274 -20.73 65.58 -46.88
CA LEU A 274 -20.40 66.20 -45.59
C LEU A 274 -21.55 66.79 -44.73
N PHE A 275 -22.08 65.88 -43.90
CA PHE A 275 -22.70 66.05 -42.57
C PHE A 275 -24.23 66.20 -42.46
N PRO A 276 -24.91 65.28 -41.71
CA PRO A 276 -26.33 65.38 -41.42
C PRO A 276 -26.62 66.37 -40.27
N LYS A 277 -27.56 67.29 -40.51
CA LYS A 277 -28.00 68.32 -39.55
C LYS A 277 -29.18 67.81 -38.73
N ALA A 278 -29.03 67.70 -37.41
CA ALA A 278 -30.08 67.29 -36.48
C ALA A 278 -31.08 68.41 -36.18
N ARG A 279 -32.37 68.07 -36.06
CA ARG A 279 -33.44 68.90 -35.47
C ARG A 279 -34.23 68.06 -34.46
N THR A 280 -34.42 68.60 -33.26
CA THR A 280 -35.09 67.98 -32.11
C THR A 280 -36.57 68.41 -31.98
N GLY A 281 -37.43 67.55 -31.45
CA GLY A 281 -38.77 67.88 -30.93
C GLY A 281 -39.27 66.79 -29.95
N PRO A 282 -40.02 67.11 -28.87
CA PRO A 282 -40.23 66.20 -27.72
C PRO A 282 -41.63 65.51 -27.77
N PRO A 283 -42.07 64.79 -26.71
CA PRO A 283 -41.92 63.35 -26.50
C PRO A 283 -43.27 62.60 -26.57
N ARG A 284 -43.28 61.30 -26.86
CA ARG A 284 -44.40 60.42 -26.45
C ARG A 284 -43.91 59.09 -25.88
N SER A 285 -44.04 59.04 -24.56
CA SER A 285 -44.19 57.88 -23.68
C SER A 285 -44.64 56.58 -24.36
N VAL A 286 -43.72 55.62 -24.49
CA VAL A 286 -43.98 54.22 -24.13
C VAL A 286 -42.72 53.69 -23.46
N GLN A 287 -42.89 53.30 -22.21
CA GLN A 287 -41.90 52.80 -21.28
C GLN A 287 -41.37 51.42 -21.72
N PRO A 288 -40.06 51.20 -21.86
CA PRO A 288 -39.50 49.86 -21.95
C PRO A 288 -39.36 49.25 -20.55
N GLN A 289 -40.06 48.14 -20.27
CA GLN A 289 -39.76 47.27 -19.13
C GLN A 289 -38.52 46.43 -19.47
N ASN A 290 -37.43 46.67 -18.76
CA ASN A 290 -36.15 45.97 -18.90
C ASN A 290 -36.04 44.83 -17.87
N PRO A 291 -35.68 43.58 -18.22
CA PRO A 291 -35.76 42.43 -17.32
C PRO A 291 -34.52 42.20 -16.42
N TYR A 292 -33.62 43.16 -16.31
CA TYR A 292 -32.48 43.08 -15.38
C TYR A 292 -32.42 44.31 -14.47
N ALA A 293 -33.49 44.52 -13.71
CA ALA A 293 -33.46 45.33 -12.50
C ALA A 293 -33.54 44.38 -11.31
N ASN A 294 -32.39 43.99 -10.76
CA ASN A 294 -32.34 43.55 -9.38
C ASN A 294 -31.20 44.27 -8.64
N GLN A 295 -31.65 45.26 -7.88
CA GLN A 295 -31.18 45.72 -6.57
C GLN A 295 -29.76 45.31 -6.15
N ARG A 296 -28.91 46.33 -5.93
CA ARG A 296 -28.35 46.66 -4.60
C ARG A 296 -27.62 48.00 -4.65
N GLY A 297 -28.17 48.97 -3.92
CA GLY A 297 -27.41 50.11 -3.40
C GLY A 297 -26.73 49.71 -2.07
N LEU A 298 -25.51 50.20 -1.87
CA LEU A 298 -24.90 50.45 -0.55
C LEU A 298 -25.29 51.87 -0.09
N PRO A 299 -24.90 52.36 1.11
CA PRO A 299 -24.78 51.78 2.46
C PRO A 299 -25.56 52.63 3.50
N PHE A 300 -25.51 52.32 4.81
CA PHE A 300 -25.20 53.29 5.90
C PHE A 300 -25.14 52.60 7.30
N PRO A 301 -24.30 53.05 8.25
CA PRO A 301 -24.15 52.46 9.58
C PRO A 301 -24.85 53.25 10.72
N ASP A 302 -24.77 52.64 11.91
CA ASP A 302 -24.94 53.18 13.27
C ASP A 302 -26.35 53.45 13.81
N TYR A 303 -26.92 52.49 14.55
CA TYR A 303 -27.02 52.47 16.03
C TYR A 303 -27.67 51.16 16.51
#